data_AF-A0A520C967-F1
#
_entry.id   AF-A0A520C967-F1
#
_cell.length_a   1.000
_cell.length_b   1.000
_cell.length_c   1.000
_cell.angle_alpha   90.00
_cell.angle_beta   90.00
_cell.angle_gamma   90.00
#
_symmetry.space_group_name_H-M   'P 1'
#
loop_
_entity.id
_entity.type
_entity.pdbx_description
1 polymer ?
#
loop_
_entity_poly.entity_id
_entity_poly.type
_entity_poly.pdbx_seq_one_letter_code
_entity_poly.pdbx_strand_id
1 'polypeptide(L)'
;MIRYDLENATGYHFDAEEEIFESFITGYDSDGNEQRMDCRKTNEKLFTLTYFKKEVLDKYYNDPLKYKVDGFSVRSSFISLKIDNNNETFVAVFLVELATLPQREQLHWKQYNIAPQKGMSYTYYQTMIKGNWVKQPERPDLLFKHMYVKFNKQWEQKFGWKFYKGLATEDQHLFTSLHIPSTNN
;
A
#
# COMPACT_ATOMS: atom_id res chain seq x y z
N MET A 1 44.68 30.48 18.60
CA MET A 1 44.52 29.70 17.36
C MET A 1 44.17 28.28 17.79
N ILE A 2 42.89 27.96 17.86
CA ILE A 2 42.41 26.66 18.32
C ILE A 2 42.61 25.67 17.17
N ARG A 3 43.45 24.65 17.39
CA ARG A 3 43.65 23.57 16.41
C ARG A 3 42.43 22.66 16.46
N TYR A 4 41.87 22.41 15.28
CA TYR A 4 40.76 21.48 15.07
C TYR A 4 41.30 20.06 15.14
N ASP A 5 40.80 19.26 16.07
CA ASP A 5 41.26 17.91 16.33
C ASP A 5 40.41 16.92 15.51
N LEU A 6 41.00 16.35 14.46
CA LEU A 6 40.30 15.51 13.47
C LEU A 6 39.90 14.12 14.01
N GLU A 7 40.46 13.68 15.14
CA GLU A 7 40.17 12.35 15.69
C GLU A 7 38.90 12.29 16.56
N ASN A 8 38.36 13.43 17.00
CA ASN A 8 37.15 13.50 17.83
C ASN A 8 35.91 14.00 17.07
N ALA A 9 35.93 14.01 15.74
CA ALA A 9 34.81 14.42 14.89
C ALA A 9 33.94 13.24 14.41
N THR A 10 33.79 12.19 15.20
CA THR A 10 32.90 11.06 14.87
C THR A 10 31.73 11.02 15.84
N GLY A 11 30.74 11.84 15.55
CA GLY A 11 29.45 11.73 16.20
C GLY A 11 28.67 13.03 16.15
N TYR A 12 27.87 13.22 15.10
CA TYR A 12 26.85 14.27 15.17
C TYR A 12 25.69 13.72 16.00
N HIS A 13 24.88 14.56 16.64
CA HIS A 13 23.59 14.14 17.23
C HIS A 13 22.58 13.59 16.18
N PHE A 14 23.01 13.48 14.92
CA PHE A 14 22.39 12.81 13.78
C PHE A 14 23.22 11.59 13.33
N ASP A 15 23.90 10.92 14.25
CA ASP A 15 24.38 9.56 14.01
C ASP A 15 23.14 8.74 13.71
N ALA A 16 22.87 8.58 12.41
CA ALA A 16 21.74 7.87 11.89
C ALA A 16 21.80 6.47 12.52
N GLU A 17 20.85 6.17 13.40
CA GLU A 17 20.54 4.78 13.70
C GLU A 17 20.48 4.08 12.36
N GLU A 18 21.30 3.04 12.16
CA GLU A 18 21.35 2.32 10.89
C GLU A 18 19.90 1.99 10.49
N GLU A 19 19.41 2.57 9.39
CA GLU A 19 18.03 2.33 8.97
C GLU A 19 17.85 0.83 8.72
N ILE A 20 17.09 0.19 9.61
CA ILE A 20 16.81 -1.24 9.55
C ILE A 20 15.71 -1.46 8.51
N PHE A 21 16.04 -2.23 7.47
CA PHE A 21 15.11 -2.64 6.42
C PHE A 21 14.75 -4.11 6.58
N GLU A 22 13.46 -4.41 6.63
CA GLU A 22 12.99 -5.79 6.72
C GLU A 22 13.13 -6.52 5.40
N SER A 23 13.29 -7.85 5.48
CA SER A 23 13.40 -8.74 4.33
C SER A 23 12.10 -9.49 4.05
N PHE A 24 11.76 -9.59 2.77
CA PHE A 24 10.52 -10.18 2.25
C PHE A 24 10.83 -11.29 1.24
N ILE A 25 9.94 -12.25 1.12
CA ILE A 25 9.95 -13.31 0.11
C ILE A 25 9.74 -12.66 -1.26
N THR A 26 10.68 -12.88 -2.17
CA THR A 26 10.67 -12.32 -3.53
C THR A 26 10.70 -13.39 -4.62
N GLY A 27 11.03 -14.64 -4.27
CA GLY A 27 11.28 -15.68 -5.25
C GLY A 27 11.58 -17.03 -4.60
N TYR A 28 12.14 -17.91 -5.42
CA TYR A 28 12.71 -19.18 -4.99
C TYR A 28 14.12 -19.30 -5.56
N ASP A 29 15.02 -19.93 -4.81
CA ASP A 29 16.35 -20.30 -5.29
C ASP A 29 16.30 -21.54 -6.21
N SER A 30 17.47 -21.98 -6.70
CA SER A 30 17.60 -23.16 -7.56
C SER A 30 17.12 -24.46 -6.91
N ASP A 31 17.11 -24.50 -5.58
CA ASP A 31 16.74 -25.66 -4.78
C ASP A 31 15.25 -25.62 -4.36
N GLY A 32 14.54 -24.55 -4.73
CA GLY A 32 13.13 -24.33 -4.42
C GLY A 32 12.87 -23.73 -3.03
N ASN A 33 13.90 -23.26 -2.31
CA ASN A 33 13.71 -22.57 -1.04
C ASN A 33 13.33 -21.11 -1.28
N GLU A 34 12.60 -20.52 -0.32
CA GLU A 34 12.21 -19.11 -0.40
C GLU A 34 13.43 -18.18 -0.45
N GLN A 35 13.55 -17.43 -1.53
CA GLN A 35 14.51 -16.34 -1.63
C GLN A 35 13.93 -15.09 -0.97
N ARG A 36 14.74 -14.42 -0.14
CA ARG A 36 14.38 -13.18 0.53
C ARG A 36 15.32 -12.04 0.17
N MET A 37 14.78 -10.83 0.10
CA MET A 37 15.53 -9.60 -0.13
C MET A 37 15.03 -8.52 0.83
N ASP A 38 15.95 -7.70 1.35
CA ASP A 38 15.59 -6.50 2.11
C ASP A 38 14.91 -5.47 1.21
N CYS A 39 14.02 -4.67 1.78
CA CYS A 39 13.24 -3.68 1.03
C CYS A 39 13.98 -2.40 0.67
N ARG A 40 15.28 -2.24 1.03
CA ARG A 40 16.05 -1.03 0.74
C ARG A 40 15.97 -0.71 -0.74
N LYS A 41 15.72 0.57 -1.05
CA LYS A 41 15.54 1.01 -2.42
C LYS A 41 16.88 1.00 -3.17
N THR A 42 16.96 0.14 -4.17
CA THR A 42 18.08 0.03 -5.10
C THR A 42 17.55 -0.20 -6.53
N ASN A 43 18.37 0.09 -7.55
CA ASN A 43 17.91 0.06 -8.93
C ASN A 43 17.51 -1.35 -9.41
N GLU A 44 18.24 -2.37 -8.96
CA GLU A 44 18.00 -3.77 -9.25
C GLU A 44 16.70 -4.31 -8.62
N LYS A 45 16.20 -3.65 -7.55
CA LYS A 45 14.99 -4.07 -6.82
C LYS A 45 13.72 -3.35 -7.28
N LEU A 46 13.81 -2.32 -8.13
CA LEU A 46 12.69 -1.42 -8.46
C LEU A 46 11.41 -2.14 -8.92
N PHE A 47 11.55 -3.22 -9.67
CA PHE A 47 10.43 -3.99 -10.22
C PHE A 47 10.25 -5.37 -9.55
N THR A 48 10.90 -5.60 -8.41
CA THR A 48 10.69 -6.81 -7.63
C THR A 48 9.33 -6.74 -6.95
N LEU A 49 8.46 -7.72 -7.20
CA LEU A 49 7.16 -7.82 -6.56
C LEU A 49 7.22 -8.69 -5.30
N THR A 50 6.52 -8.25 -4.28
CA THR A 50 6.21 -9.01 -3.07
C THR A 50 4.70 -9.14 -2.92
N TYR A 51 4.27 -10.20 -2.26
CA TYR A 51 2.85 -10.56 -2.15
C TYR A 51 2.47 -10.76 -0.70
N PHE A 52 1.22 -10.41 -0.38
CA PHE A 52 0.70 -10.42 0.98
C PHE A 52 -0.72 -10.96 0.99
N LYS A 53 -1.08 -11.65 2.08
CA LYS A 53 -2.48 -11.97 2.39
C LYS A 53 -3.30 -10.68 2.53
N LYS A 54 -4.60 -10.73 2.21
CA LYS A 54 -5.49 -9.55 2.27
C LYS A 54 -5.60 -8.96 3.69
N GLU A 55 -5.47 -9.82 4.69
CA GLU A 55 -5.53 -9.54 6.11
C GLU A 55 -4.51 -8.48 6.56
N VAL A 56 -3.43 -8.27 5.78
CA VAL A 56 -2.49 -7.15 6.02
C VAL A 56 -3.21 -5.80 6.02
N LEU A 57 -4.33 -5.67 5.30
CA LEU A 57 -5.11 -4.45 5.18
C LEU A 57 -6.13 -4.26 6.30
N ASP A 58 -6.46 -5.30 7.07
CA ASP A 58 -7.52 -5.24 8.09
C ASP A 58 -7.20 -4.20 9.15
N LYS A 59 -5.92 -4.12 9.56
CA LYS A 59 -5.40 -3.07 10.44
C LYS A 59 -5.78 -1.66 9.96
N TYR A 60 -5.70 -1.42 8.65
CA TYR A 60 -5.96 -0.10 8.07
C TYR A 60 -7.45 0.15 7.84
N TYR A 61 -8.22 -0.87 7.43
CA TYR A 61 -9.67 -0.77 7.29
C TYR A 61 -10.39 -0.57 8.64
N ASN A 62 -9.84 -1.12 9.73
CA ASN A 62 -10.41 -1.02 11.08
C ASN A 62 -10.15 0.34 11.76
N ASP A 63 -9.34 1.21 11.18
CA ASP A 63 -9.14 2.59 11.64
C ASP A 63 -9.34 3.60 10.49
N PRO A 64 -10.58 3.73 9.98
CA PRO A 64 -10.92 4.54 8.81
C PRO A 64 -10.85 6.05 9.05
N LEU A 65 -10.70 6.51 10.30
CA LEU A 65 -10.44 7.91 10.63
C LEU A 65 -8.97 8.28 10.40
N LYS A 66 -8.06 7.30 10.56
CA LYS A 66 -6.62 7.50 10.40
C LYS A 66 -6.11 7.09 9.02
N TYR A 67 -6.66 6.01 8.46
CA TYR A 67 -6.17 5.43 7.21
C TYR A 67 -7.22 5.46 6.11
N LYS A 68 -6.73 5.62 4.88
CA LYS A 68 -7.50 5.46 3.66
C LYS A 68 -6.87 4.37 2.81
N VAL A 69 -7.67 3.39 2.43
CA VAL A 69 -7.26 2.28 1.57
C VAL A 69 -8.07 2.31 0.28
N ASP A 70 -7.39 2.34 -0.86
CA ASP A 70 -7.99 2.26 -2.20
C ASP A 70 -7.35 1.12 -3.02
N GLY A 71 -7.61 1.09 -4.33
CA GLY A 71 -7.05 0.07 -5.23
C GLY A 71 -5.54 0.18 -5.45
N PHE A 72 -4.94 1.32 -5.08
CA PHE A 72 -3.58 1.68 -5.44
C PHE A 72 -2.70 2.01 -4.23
N SER A 73 -3.27 2.15 -3.02
CA SER A 73 -2.52 2.65 -1.89
C SER A 73 -3.18 2.44 -0.52
N VAL A 74 -2.33 2.51 0.50
CA VAL A 74 -2.67 2.78 1.90
C VAL A 74 -2.07 4.14 2.26
N ARG A 75 -2.89 5.09 2.72
CA ARG A 75 -2.46 6.45 3.05
C ARG A 75 -2.96 6.89 4.43
N SER A 76 -2.13 7.67 5.12
CA SER A 76 -2.49 8.48 6.29
C SER A 76 -1.68 9.78 6.26
N SER A 77 -1.74 10.58 7.32
CA SER A 77 -0.84 11.73 7.50
C SER A 77 0.63 11.35 7.68
N PHE A 78 0.94 10.08 7.99
CA PHE A 78 2.30 9.62 8.34
C PHE A 78 2.90 8.63 7.35
N ILE A 79 2.07 7.91 6.59
CA ILE A 79 2.53 6.89 5.63
C ILE A 79 1.77 7.02 4.31
N SER A 80 2.46 6.67 3.22
CA SER A 80 1.86 6.52 1.89
C SER A 80 2.53 5.35 1.19
N LEU A 81 1.89 4.19 1.20
CA LEU A 81 2.37 2.98 0.55
C LEU A 81 1.57 2.75 -0.74
N LYS A 82 2.25 2.56 -1.87
CA LYS A 82 1.58 2.10 -3.10
C LYS A 82 1.43 0.59 -3.07
N ILE A 83 0.22 0.12 -3.37
CA ILE A 83 -0.12 -1.30 -3.35
C ILE A 83 -1.02 -1.63 -4.54
N ASP A 84 -1.02 -2.87 -4.98
CA ASP A 84 -2.04 -3.42 -5.85
C ASP A 84 -3.08 -4.16 -5.01
N ASN A 85 -4.23 -3.52 -4.80
CA ASN A 85 -5.36 -4.10 -4.05
C ASN A 85 -6.52 -4.54 -4.96
N ASN A 86 -6.29 -4.64 -6.27
CA ASN A 86 -7.34 -5.01 -7.23
C ASN A 86 -7.50 -6.52 -7.39
N ASN A 87 -6.47 -7.31 -7.05
CA ASN A 87 -6.57 -8.77 -7.00
C ASN A 87 -7.52 -9.22 -5.88
N GLU A 88 -8.23 -10.33 -6.06
CA GLU A 88 -9.20 -10.81 -5.06
C GLU A 88 -8.53 -11.45 -3.84
N THR A 89 -7.47 -12.25 -4.06
CA THR A 89 -6.91 -13.13 -3.03
C THR A 89 -5.65 -12.61 -2.35
N PHE A 90 -4.97 -11.63 -2.93
CA PHE A 90 -3.72 -11.08 -2.39
C PHE A 90 -3.60 -9.57 -2.62
N VAL A 91 -2.60 -8.98 -1.97
CA VAL A 91 -2.08 -7.65 -2.25
C VAL A 91 -0.67 -7.79 -2.81
N ALA A 92 -0.37 -7.12 -3.92
CA ALA A 92 1.00 -7.05 -4.43
C ALA A 92 1.61 -5.67 -4.15
N VAL A 93 2.91 -5.63 -3.88
CA VAL A 93 3.65 -4.39 -3.59
C VAL A 93 5.01 -4.48 -4.27
N PHE A 94 5.50 -3.39 -4.84
CA PHE A 94 6.91 -3.35 -5.24
C PHE A 94 7.77 -3.34 -3.98
N LEU A 95 8.75 -4.23 -3.89
CA LEU A 95 9.61 -4.42 -2.72
C LEU A 95 10.13 -3.08 -2.17
N VAL A 96 10.59 -2.20 -3.05
CA VAL A 96 11.16 -0.88 -2.70
C VAL A 96 10.15 0.11 -2.12
N GLU A 97 8.84 -0.06 -2.35
CA GLU A 97 7.82 0.80 -1.76
C GLU A 97 7.67 0.52 -0.25
N LEU A 98 8.00 -0.69 0.22
CA LEU A 98 7.98 -1.04 1.64
C LEU A 98 9.05 -0.30 2.45
N ALA A 99 10.16 0.12 1.83
CA ALA A 99 11.17 0.95 2.48
C ALA A 99 10.67 2.36 2.86
N THR A 100 9.54 2.80 2.32
CA THR A 100 8.92 4.08 2.70
C THR A 100 8.20 4.01 4.06
N LEU A 101 8.00 2.80 4.57
CA LEU A 101 7.32 2.56 5.84
C LEU A 101 8.31 2.59 7.00
N PRO A 102 7.91 3.11 8.18
CA PRO A 102 8.65 2.88 9.41
C PRO A 102 8.82 1.39 9.69
N GLN A 103 9.91 0.97 10.33
CA GLN A 103 10.23 -0.44 10.57
C GLN A 103 9.06 -1.22 11.20
N ARG A 104 8.34 -0.62 12.16
CA ARG A 104 7.16 -1.25 12.77
C ARG A 104 6.06 -1.60 11.75
N GLU A 105 5.85 -0.75 10.75
CA GLU A 105 4.93 -1.05 9.66
C GLU A 105 5.52 -2.10 8.72
N GLN A 106 6.83 -2.07 8.42
CA GLN A 106 7.47 -3.13 7.64
C GLN A 106 7.31 -4.51 8.30
N LEU A 107 7.48 -4.60 9.63
CA LEU A 107 7.27 -5.82 10.41
C LEU A 107 5.81 -6.30 10.36
N HIS A 108 4.84 -5.38 10.41
CA HIS A 108 3.43 -5.72 10.21
C HIS A 108 3.23 -6.38 8.83
N TRP A 109 3.73 -5.76 7.76
CA TRP A 109 3.64 -6.33 6.41
C TRP A 109 4.33 -7.69 6.31
N LYS A 110 5.50 -7.85 6.94
CA LYS A 110 6.28 -9.09 6.93
C LYS A 110 5.50 -10.29 7.48
N GLN A 111 4.63 -10.10 8.48
CA GLN A 111 3.79 -11.16 9.05
C GLN A 111 2.80 -11.76 8.04
N TYR A 112 2.40 -11.00 7.03
CA TYR A 112 1.43 -11.42 6.02
C TYR A 112 2.08 -11.74 4.68
N ASN A 113 3.41 -11.68 4.59
CA ASN A 113 4.14 -11.95 3.36
C ASN A 113 4.01 -13.42 2.97
N ILE A 114 3.66 -13.66 1.72
CA ILE A 114 3.44 -14.99 1.15
C ILE A 114 4.35 -15.21 -0.06
N ALA A 115 4.41 -16.47 -0.48
CA ALA A 115 5.06 -16.91 -1.70
C ALA A 115 4.65 -16.07 -2.94
N PRO A 116 5.55 -15.95 -3.94
CA PRO A 116 5.26 -15.28 -5.21
C PRO A 116 3.95 -15.75 -5.88
N GLN A 117 3.19 -14.80 -6.43
CA GLN A 117 1.92 -15.05 -7.12
C GLN A 117 1.99 -14.69 -8.61
N LYS A 118 0.85 -14.74 -9.33
CA LYS A 118 0.70 -14.53 -10.78
C LYS A 118 0.89 -13.07 -11.26
N GLY A 119 1.71 -12.27 -10.60
CA GLY A 119 1.98 -10.87 -10.98
C GLY A 119 0.96 -9.87 -10.44
N MET A 120 0.86 -8.72 -11.12
CA MET A 120 -0.05 -7.62 -10.78
C MET A 120 -1.40 -7.76 -11.49
N SER A 121 -2.42 -7.12 -10.95
CA SER A 121 -3.72 -6.93 -11.61
C SER A 121 -3.58 -6.13 -12.90
N TYR A 122 -4.57 -6.24 -13.78
CA TYR A 122 -4.58 -5.53 -15.05
C TYR A 122 -4.53 -4.01 -14.85
N THR A 123 -5.33 -3.49 -13.93
CA THR A 123 -5.51 -2.07 -13.63
C THR A 123 -4.24 -1.47 -13.06
N TYR A 124 -3.58 -2.19 -12.15
CA TYR A 124 -2.32 -1.77 -11.59
C TYR A 124 -1.20 -1.79 -12.63
N TYR A 125 -1.10 -2.85 -13.43
CA TYR A 125 -0.12 -2.95 -14.51
C TYR A 125 -0.28 -1.82 -15.55
N GLN A 126 -1.50 -1.55 -16.01
CA GLN A 126 -1.76 -0.47 -16.97
C GLN A 126 -1.34 0.89 -16.42
N THR A 127 -1.65 1.17 -15.15
CA THR A 127 -1.36 2.47 -14.55
C THR A 127 0.12 2.62 -14.20
N MET A 128 0.69 1.64 -13.50
CA MET A 128 2.03 1.74 -12.91
C MET A 128 3.15 1.39 -13.89
N ILE A 129 2.90 0.51 -14.85
CA ILE A 129 3.91 0.10 -15.84
C ILE A 129 3.71 0.79 -17.18
N LYS A 130 2.47 0.88 -17.67
CA LYS A 130 2.18 1.47 -19.00
C LYS A 130 1.87 2.97 -18.96
N GLY A 131 1.67 3.57 -17.79
CA GLY A 131 1.27 4.98 -17.66
C GLY A 131 -0.15 5.27 -18.14
N ASN A 132 -0.98 4.24 -18.33
CA ASN A 132 -2.36 4.35 -18.77
C ASN A 132 -3.29 4.46 -17.57
N TRP A 133 -3.91 5.63 -17.40
CA TRP A 133 -4.88 5.84 -16.33
C TRP A 133 -6.16 5.02 -16.57
N VAL A 134 -6.30 3.93 -15.82
CA VAL A 134 -7.49 3.10 -15.89
C VAL A 134 -8.65 3.79 -15.16
N LYS A 135 -9.83 3.76 -15.78
CA LYS A 135 -10.99 4.51 -15.29
C LYS A 135 -11.68 3.88 -14.09
N GLN A 136 -11.49 2.58 -13.84
CA GLN A 136 -12.26 1.81 -12.86
C GLN A 136 -11.37 0.75 -12.17
N PRO A 137 -11.53 0.53 -10.86
CA PRO A 137 -10.95 -0.62 -10.15
C PRO A 137 -11.55 -1.96 -10.61
N GLU A 138 -10.84 -3.07 -10.37
CA GLU A 138 -11.35 -4.42 -10.68
C GLU A 138 -12.13 -5.04 -9.52
N ARG A 139 -11.69 -4.85 -8.27
CA ARG A 139 -12.32 -5.48 -7.11
C ARG A 139 -13.72 -4.91 -6.86
N PRO A 140 -14.76 -5.73 -6.59
CA PRO A 140 -16.15 -5.25 -6.54
C PRO A 140 -16.44 -4.14 -5.53
N ASP A 141 -15.86 -4.19 -4.33
CA ASP A 141 -15.95 -3.16 -3.30
C ASP A 141 -15.33 -1.83 -3.74
N LEU A 142 -14.16 -1.89 -4.37
CA LEU A 142 -13.48 -0.72 -4.92
C LEU A 142 -14.27 -0.12 -6.08
N LEU A 143 -14.79 -0.97 -6.97
CA LEU A 143 -15.62 -0.57 -8.10
C LEU A 143 -16.91 0.09 -7.60
N PHE A 144 -17.58 -0.48 -6.61
CA PHE A 144 -18.76 0.09 -5.99
C PHE A 144 -18.48 1.49 -5.44
N LYS A 145 -17.42 1.65 -4.63
CA LYS A 145 -17.02 2.96 -4.09
C LYS A 145 -16.76 3.97 -5.19
N HIS A 146 -16.03 3.58 -6.24
CA HIS A 146 -15.75 4.43 -7.40
C HIS A 146 -17.04 4.87 -8.10
N MET A 147 -17.94 3.93 -8.41
CA MET A 147 -19.17 4.19 -9.15
C MET A 147 -20.17 5.00 -8.33
N TYR A 148 -20.28 4.76 -7.02
CA TYR A 148 -21.14 5.54 -6.11
C TYR A 148 -20.79 7.03 -6.13
N VAL A 149 -19.50 7.36 -5.96
CA VAL A 149 -19.02 8.74 -5.99
C VAL A 149 -19.21 9.36 -7.37
N LYS A 150 -18.84 8.64 -8.43
CA LYS A 150 -18.95 9.11 -9.81
C LYS A 150 -20.40 9.39 -10.21
N PHE A 151 -21.32 8.49 -9.86
CA PHE A 151 -22.73 8.61 -10.18
C PHE A 151 -23.35 9.83 -9.50
N ASN A 152 -23.16 9.98 -8.18
CA ASN A 152 -23.69 11.15 -7.45
C ASN A 152 -23.15 12.46 -8.01
N LYS A 153 -21.85 12.52 -8.33
CA LYS A 153 -21.25 13.72 -8.94
C LYS A 153 -21.88 14.05 -10.30
N GLN A 154 -22.02 13.05 -11.18
CA GLN A 154 -22.62 13.25 -12.49
C GLN A 154 -24.10 13.64 -12.41
N TRP A 155 -24.84 13.07 -11.45
CA TRP A 155 -26.24 13.41 -11.21
C TRP A 155 -26.38 14.84 -10.70
N GLU A 156 -25.62 15.23 -9.69
CA GLU A 156 -25.64 16.59 -9.13
C GLU A 156 -25.27 17.65 -10.18
N GLN A 157 -24.28 17.36 -11.03
CA GLN A 157 -23.94 18.23 -12.16
C GLN A 157 -25.08 18.40 -13.18
N LYS A 158 -25.91 17.37 -13.37
CA LYS A 158 -27.00 17.39 -14.35
C LYS A 158 -28.30 17.96 -13.79
N PHE A 159 -28.60 17.69 -12.52
CA PHE A 159 -29.91 17.96 -11.92
C PHE A 159 -29.89 18.94 -10.75
N GLY A 160 -28.71 19.31 -10.23
CA GLY A 160 -28.56 20.33 -9.17
C GLY A 160 -28.73 19.83 -7.74
N TRP A 161 -28.86 18.52 -7.52
CA TRP A 161 -28.98 17.89 -6.20
C TRP A 161 -28.37 16.48 -6.22
N LYS A 162 -28.06 15.87 -5.07
CA LYS A 162 -27.47 14.52 -5.01
C LYS A 162 -28.54 13.43 -5.05
N PHE A 163 -28.42 12.45 -5.97
CA PHE A 163 -29.36 11.34 -6.05
C PHE A 163 -29.39 10.50 -4.78
N TYR A 164 -28.24 9.94 -4.39
CA TYR A 164 -28.12 9.31 -3.08
C TYR A 164 -27.83 10.40 -2.05
N LYS A 165 -28.62 10.38 -0.98
CA LYS A 165 -28.35 11.22 0.18
C LYS A 165 -26.95 10.92 0.69
N GLY A 166 -26.16 11.97 0.94
CA GLY A 166 -24.86 11.81 1.57
C GLY A 166 -24.99 11.13 2.93
N LEU A 167 -23.99 10.32 3.29
CA LEU A 167 -23.90 9.77 4.64
C LEU A 167 -23.80 10.92 5.66
N ALA A 168 -24.39 10.72 6.83
CA ALA A 168 -24.19 11.61 7.95
C ALA A 168 -22.69 11.71 8.25
N THR A 169 -22.23 12.83 8.83
CA THR A 169 -20.81 13.02 9.15
C THR A 169 -20.27 11.89 10.00
N GLU A 170 -21.06 11.44 10.97
CA GLU A 170 -20.78 10.29 11.83
C GLU A 170 -20.66 8.96 11.08
N ASP A 171 -21.29 8.81 9.91
CA ASP A 171 -21.30 7.57 9.11
C ASP A 171 -20.29 7.57 7.96
N GLN A 172 -19.60 8.68 7.68
CA GLN A 172 -18.66 8.77 6.55
C GLN A 172 -17.55 7.71 6.64
N HIS A 173 -17.16 7.34 7.85
CA HIS A 173 -16.14 6.33 8.10
C HIS A 173 -16.55 4.93 7.60
N LEU A 174 -17.85 4.61 7.57
CA LEU A 174 -18.39 3.34 7.07
C LEU A 174 -18.10 3.16 5.57
N PHE A 175 -18.20 4.24 4.80
CA PHE A 175 -17.88 4.19 3.37
C PHE A 175 -16.37 4.06 3.14
N THR A 176 -15.55 4.68 3.99
CA THR A 176 -14.10 4.56 3.95
C THR A 176 -13.64 3.13 4.27
N SER A 177 -14.22 2.52 5.31
CA SER A 177 -13.90 1.15 5.73
C SER A 177 -14.54 0.07 4.86
N LEU A 178 -15.54 0.37 4.03
CA LEU A 178 -16.21 -0.61 3.19
C LEU A 178 -15.21 -1.40 2.31
N HIS A 179 -15.14 -2.70 2.53
CA HIS A 179 -14.33 -3.64 1.77
C HIS A 179 -14.95 -5.05 1.82
N ILE A 180 -14.57 -5.93 0.89
CA ILE A 180 -14.88 -7.36 1.01
C ILE A 180 -14.04 -7.91 2.18
N PRO A 181 -14.66 -8.60 3.16
CA PRO A 181 -13.94 -9.20 4.28
C PRO A 181 -12.77 -10.07 3.82
N SER A 182 -11.64 -9.96 4.52
CA SER A 182 -10.43 -10.75 4.26
C SER A 182 -10.60 -12.22 4.65
N THR A 183 -11.57 -12.52 5.52
CA THR A 183 -11.88 -13.86 6.03
C THR A 183 -13.39 -14.12 5.94
N ASN A 184 -13.76 -15.36 5.65
CA ASN A 184 -15.15 -15.83 5.74
C ASN A 184 -15.44 -16.15 7.21
N ASN A 185 -16.05 -15.21 7.93
CA ASN A 185 -16.67 -15.49 9.24
C ASN A 185 -18.16 -15.79 9.05
#